data_AF-A0A7X5BG57-F1
#
_entry.id   AF-A0A7X5BG57-F1
#
_cell.length_a   1.000
_cell.length_b   1.000
_cell.length_c   1.000
_cell.angle_alpha   90.00
_cell.angle_beta   90.00
_cell.angle_gamma   90.00
#
_symmetry.space_group_name_H-M   'P 1'
#
loop_
_entity.id
_entity.type
_entity.pdbx_description
1 polymer ?
#
loop_
_entity_poly.entity_id
_entity_poly.type
_entity_poly.pdbx_seq_one_letter_code
_entity_poly.pdbx_strand_id
1 'polypeptide(L)'
;MSSPRLRVQFETLFEHFNGQNTETQLEDLTDILFCTRRNARIVLNKMEDEGWIEWHPAAGRGKLSQLIFKRSRTDVSENLARRYLQEGKIGQALSVLDQDAAKLTQVIQSYLGVQHQEGRQVVRLPYYRPLSMLNPTKPMRRSELHIVRQIYSGLTRLDEEEQLQADLAHHWQALSPSHWRFYLRPGVRFHNGEPLTTEGVVQSLWQLRFVNLFSHIEQVTSPEAWVVDVILTKPDYHLPLLLAESCAKILLPKVLRSDDFDLMPIGTGPYKVIINDEKRLILQAFDGYFGFRPLLDRVEVWVIDEVHSTMVFPSLTHPIKSQRGSFTEDVELDPGCTYLLLNRRKGLAANIHWANYFQKKLNSLNLFRLLPEEKVIELGVLPAYGLKPGWYHQT
;
A
#
# COMPACT_ATOMS: atom_id res chain seq x y z
N MET A 1 29.68 1.69 -7.65
CA MET A 1 28.56 2.50 -7.11
C MET A 1 28.80 3.95 -7.47
N SER A 2 28.13 4.47 -8.50
CA SER A 2 28.13 5.90 -8.79
C SER A 2 27.52 6.67 -7.62
N SER A 3 28.30 7.54 -6.98
CA SER A 3 27.82 8.37 -5.89
C SER A 3 26.98 9.55 -6.42
N PRO A 4 26.10 10.16 -5.59
CA PRO A 4 25.44 11.43 -5.94
C PRO A 4 26.42 12.50 -6.43
N ARG A 5 27.64 12.51 -5.88
CA ARG A 5 28.72 13.41 -6.27
C ARG A 5 29.20 13.17 -7.72
N LEU A 6 29.28 11.91 -8.16
CA LEU A 6 29.71 11.58 -9.52
C LEU A 6 28.69 12.08 -10.55
N ARG A 7 27.38 11.99 -10.23
CA ARG A 7 26.30 12.55 -11.07
C ARG A 7 26.47 14.06 -11.25
N VAL A 8 26.62 14.81 -10.15
CA VAL A 8 26.78 16.27 -10.21
C VAL A 8 27.98 16.64 -11.08
N GLN A 9 29.09 15.93 -10.93
CA GLN A 9 30.29 16.15 -11.75
C GLN A 9 30.04 15.88 -13.25
N PHE A 10 29.25 14.85 -13.58
CA PHE A 10 28.86 14.56 -14.95
C PHE A 10 27.97 15.66 -15.50
N GLU A 11 26.98 16.10 -14.71
CA GLU A 11 26.07 17.17 -15.10
C GLU A 11 26.81 18.48 -15.36
N THR A 12 27.79 18.84 -14.51
CA THR A 12 28.63 20.03 -14.70
C THR A 12 29.37 19.99 -16.04
N LEU A 13 29.98 18.84 -16.38
CA LEU A 13 30.67 18.68 -17.66
C LEU A 13 29.67 18.72 -18.84
N PHE A 14 28.55 18.01 -18.72
CA PHE A 14 27.54 17.94 -19.76
C PHE A 14 26.92 19.31 -20.06
N GLU A 15 26.66 20.11 -19.03
CA GLU A 15 26.14 21.48 -19.15
C GLU A 15 27.16 22.40 -19.81
N HIS A 16 28.42 22.35 -19.37
CA HIS A 16 29.48 23.19 -19.90
C HIS A 16 29.71 22.96 -21.41
N PHE A 17 29.66 21.70 -21.85
CA PHE A 17 29.86 21.32 -23.25
C PHE A 17 28.56 21.14 -24.05
N ASN A 18 27.40 21.51 -23.48
CA ASN A 18 26.08 21.33 -24.09
C ASN A 18 25.82 19.89 -24.62
N GLY A 19 26.39 18.88 -23.96
CA GLY A 19 26.29 17.47 -24.33
C GLY A 19 26.97 17.07 -25.64
N GLN A 20 27.79 17.96 -26.24
CA GLN A 20 28.49 17.66 -27.48
C GLN A 20 29.85 17.01 -27.21
N ASN A 21 30.21 16.05 -28.07
CA ASN A 21 31.55 15.47 -28.08
C ASN A 21 32.57 16.58 -28.38
N THR A 22 33.63 16.64 -27.61
CA THR A 22 34.55 17.78 -27.64
C THR A 22 36.01 17.34 -27.49
N GLU A 23 36.89 18.21 -27.94
CA GLU A 23 38.32 18.14 -27.71
C GLU A 23 38.70 19.17 -26.64
N THR A 24 39.34 18.74 -25.56
CA THR A 24 39.60 19.58 -24.39
C THR A 24 40.91 19.19 -23.70
N GLN A 25 41.50 20.10 -22.93
CA GLN A 25 42.65 19.79 -22.10
C GLN A 25 42.21 19.31 -20.72
N LEU A 26 43.06 18.48 -20.11
CA LEU A 26 42.82 18.05 -18.73
C LEU A 26 42.81 19.23 -17.74
N GLU A 27 43.50 20.33 -18.08
CA GLU A 27 43.50 21.58 -17.29
C GLU A 27 42.12 22.25 -17.31
N ASP A 28 41.48 22.35 -18.48
CA ASP A 28 40.11 22.90 -18.60
C ASP A 28 39.12 22.07 -17.76
N LEU A 29 39.24 20.74 -17.80
CA LEU A 29 38.39 19.85 -17.01
C LEU A 29 38.61 20.00 -15.50
N THR A 30 39.83 20.30 -15.06
CA THR A 30 40.09 20.57 -13.64
C THR A 30 39.45 21.86 -13.17
N ASP A 31 39.42 22.87 -14.03
CA ASP A 31 38.80 24.16 -13.73
C ASP A 31 37.27 24.03 -13.68
N ILE A 32 36.66 23.34 -14.65
CA ILE A 32 35.22 23.09 -14.69
C ILE A 32 34.75 22.29 -13.46
N LEU A 33 35.51 21.26 -13.07
CA LEU A 33 35.18 20.39 -11.93
C LEU A 33 35.67 20.92 -10.58
N PHE A 34 36.35 22.08 -10.56
CA PHE A 34 36.99 22.67 -9.37
C PHE A 34 37.82 21.65 -8.57
N CYS A 35 38.69 20.89 -9.23
CA CYS A 35 39.46 19.83 -8.56
C CYS A 35 40.88 19.63 -9.12
N THR A 36 41.70 18.83 -8.42
CA THR A 36 43.08 18.56 -8.87
C THR A 36 43.10 17.65 -10.10
N ARG A 37 44.17 17.69 -10.91
CA ARG A 37 44.35 16.79 -12.08
C ARG A 37 44.21 15.31 -11.75
N ARG A 38 44.72 14.91 -10.58
CA ARG A 38 44.58 13.54 -10.08
C ARG A 38 43.12 13.18 -9.85
N ASN A 39 42.37 14.09 -9.23
CA ASN A 39 40.95 13.87 -8.97
C ASN A 39 40.12 13.89 -10.26
N ALA A 40 40.39 14.80 -11.19
CA ALA A 40 39.72 14.85 -12.49
C ALA A 40 39.87 13.52 -13.24
N ARG A 41 41.08 12.95 -13.28
CA ARG A 41 41.31 11.61 -13.87
C ARG A 41 40.51 10.51 -13.18
N ILE A 42 40.46 10.49 -11.84
CA ILE A 42 39.68 9.51 -11.09
C ILE A 42 38.19 9.64 -11.42
N VAL A 43 37.69 10.87 -11.52
CA VAL A 43 36.30 11.16 -11.84
C VAL A 43 35.96 10.71 -13.25
N LEU A 44 36.79 11.05 -14.25
CA LEU A 44 36.62 10.63 -15.64
C LEU A 44 36.61 9.10 -15.78
N ASN A 45 37.59 8.41 -15.17
CA ASN A 45 37.64 6.95 -15.19
C ASN A 45 36.39 6.34 -14.57
N LYS A 46 35.88 6.89 -13.45
CA LYS A 46 34.63 6.41 -12.84
C LYS A 46 33.40 6.63 -13.72
N MET A 47 33.34 7.73 -14.46
CA MET A 47 32.26 7.98 -15.40
C MET A 47 32.33 7.03 -16.60
N GLU A 48 33.55 6.69 -17.04
CA GLU A 48 33.81 5.71 -18.10
C GLU A 48 33.47 4.28 -17.65
N ASP A 49 33.84 3.89 -16.42
CA ASP A 49 33.47 2.61 -15.81
C ASP A 49 31.94 2.43 -15.72
N GLU A 50 31.20 3.51 -15.49
CA GLU A 50 29.72 3.53 -15.50
C GLU A 50 29.13 3.68 -16.92
N GLY A 51 29.98 3.84 -17.94
CA GLY A 51 29.60 3.95 -19.36
C GLY A 51 28.90 5.26 -19.72
N TRP A 52 29.11 6.33 -18.95
CA TRP A 52 28.49 7.64 -19.19
C TRP A 52 29.25 8.45 -20.24
N ILE A 53 30.57 8.30 -20.25
CA ILE A 53 31.49 8.97 -21.18
C ILE A 53 32.51 7.96 -21.72
N GLU A 54 33.26 8.40 -22.72
CA GLU A 54 34.48 7.76 -23.22
C GLU A 54 35.58 8.83 -23.23
N TRP A 55 36.73 8.54 -22.61
CA TRP A 55 37.81 9.52 -22.42
C TRP A 55 39.10 9.04 -23.07
N HIS A 56 39.54 9.76 -24.10
CA HIS A 56 40.78 9.45 -24.83
C HIS A 56 41.86 10.49 -24.50
N PRO A 57 42.77 10.20 -23.55
CA PRO A 57 43.81 11.15 -23.17
C PRO A 57 44.88 11.27 -24.26
N ALA A 58 45.25 12.51 -24.62
CA ALA A 58 46.38 12.79 -25.50
C ALA A 58 47.66 13.09 -24.69
N ALA A 59 48.77 12.45 -25.05
CA ALA A 59 50.07 12.68 -24.42
C ALA A 59 50.87 13.78 -25.14
N GLY A 60 51.15 14.89 -24.44
CA GLY A 60 51.96 16.01 -24.92
C GLY A 60 51.44 17.37 -24.43
N ARG A 61 52.34 18.34 -24.21
CA ARG A 61 51.96 19.69 -23.77
C ARG A 61 51.13 20.37 -24.87
N GLY A 62 49.92 20.83 -24.54
CA GLY A 62 49.02 21.50 -25.49
C GLY A 62 48.23 20.59 -26.44
N LYS A 63 48.34 19.26 -26.34
CA LYS A 63 47.49 18.35 -27.13
C LYS A 63 46.11 18.20 -26.49
N LEU A 64 45.08 18.25 -27.32
CA LEU A 64 43.69 18.08 -26.89
C LEU A 64 43.38 16.59 -26.72
N SER A 65 42.72 16.27 -25.61
CA SER A 65 42.16 14.95 -25.33
C SER A 65 40.69 14.93 -25.80
N GLN A 66 40.18 13.77 -26.19
CA GLN A 66 38.78 13.65 -26.63
C GLN A 66 37.88 13.20 -25.48
N LEU A 67 36.78 13.93 -25.28
CA LEU A 67 35.70 13.59 -24.37
C LEU A 67 34.43 13.33 -25.20
N ILE A 68 33.90 12.12 -25.11
CA ILE A 68 32.70 11.70 -25.84
C ILE A 68 31.60 11.39 -24.81
N PHE A 69 30.44 12.01 -24.95
CA PHE A 69 29.28 11.71 -24.11
C PHE A 69 28.51 10.53 -24.69
N LYS A 70 28.40 9.43 -23.93
CA LYS A 70 27.68 8.21 -24.35
C LYS A 70 26.24 8.18 -23.85
N ARG A 71 25.92 9.01 -22.85
CA ARG A 71 24.60 9.11 -22.20
C ARG A 71 24.17 10.56 -22.08
N SER A 72 22.87 10.80 -22.09
CA SER A 72 22.30 12.10 -21.74
C SER A 72 22.19 12.27 -20.22
N ARG A 73 21.97 13.52 -19.76
CA ARG A 73 21.62 13.79 -18.35
C ARG A 73 20.43 12.95 -17.88
N THR A 74 19.38 12.90 -18.70
CA THR A 74 18.15 12.15 -18.40
C THR A 74 18.46 10.66 -18.24
N ASP A 75 19.27 10.08 -19.13
CA ASP A 75 19.62 8.65 -19.06
C ASP A 75 20.40 8.31 -17.78
N VAL A 76 21.35 9.16 -17.38
CA VAL A 76 22.15 8.96 -16.16
C VAL A 76 21.25 9.04 -14.92
N SER A 77 20.38 10.06 -14.85
CA SER A 77 19.43 10.23 -13.75
C SER A 77 18.43 9.08 -13.66
N GLU A 78 17.82 8.67 -14.77
CA GLU A 78 16.85 7.57 -14.79
C GLU A 78 17.47 6.24 -14.36
N ASN A 79 18.67 5.92 -14.82
CA ASN A 79 19.36 4.68 -14.44
C ASN A 79 19.71 4.66 -12.95
N LEU A 80 20.19 5.78 -12.41
CA LEU A 80 20.51 5.89 -10.99
C LEU A 80 19.23 5.84 -10.13
N ALA A 81 18.15 6.47 -10.59
CA ALA A 81 16.84 6.38 -9.94
C ALA A 81 16.30 4.95 -9.91
N ARG A 82 16.40 4.19 -11.02
CA ARG A 82 16.04 2.76 -11.07
C ARG A 82 16.81 1.92 -10.06
N ARG A 83 18.12 2.14 -9.95
CA ARG A 83 18.97 1.45 -8.94
C ARG A 83 18.50 1.80 -7.53
N TYR A 84 18.23 3.06 -7.24
CA TYR A 84 17.71 3.46 -5.93
C TYR A 84 16.33 2.85 -5.63
N LEU A 85 15.44 2.74 -6.62
CA LEU A 85 14.17 2.03 -6.45
C LEU A 85 14.39 0.54 -6.13
N GLN A 86 15.30 -0.14 -6.85
CA GLN A 86 15.66 -1.55 -6.58
C GLN A 86 16.25 -1.75 -5.19
N GLU A 87 17.02 -0.78 -4.68
CA GLU A 87 17.56 -0.77 -3.33
C GLU A 87 16.53 -0.33 -2.26
N GLY A 88 15.30 0.01 -2.66
CA GLY A 88 14.25 0.50 -1.76
C GLY A 88 14.45 1.94 -1.27
N LYS A 89 15.33 2.71 -1.92
CA LYS A 89 15.69 4.09 -1.58
C LYS A 89 14.90 5.09 -2.42
N ILE A 90 13.57 5.08 -2.29
CA ILE A 90 12.68 5.83 -3.18
C ILE A 90 12.90 7.36 -3.07
N GLY A 91 13.12 7.90 -1.86
CA GLY A 91 13.48 9.31 -1.69
C GLY A 91 14.76 9.73 -2.42
N GLN A 92 15.74 8.84 -2.55
CA GLN A 92 16.95 9.10 -3.33
C GLN A 92 16.66 9.03 -4.84
N ALA A 93 15.83 8.08 -5.29
CA ALA A 93 15.37 8.03 -6.68
C ALA A 93 14.66 9.32 -7.09
N LEU A 94 13.80 9.85 -6.22
CA LEU A 94 13.10 11.12 -6.39
C LEU A 94 14.04 12.33 -6.49
N SER A 95 15.01 12.42 -5.58
CA SER A 95 16.01 13.48 -5.62
C SER A 95 16.84 13.44 -6.91
N VAL A 96 17.01 12.25 -7.49
CA VAL A 96 17.76 12.10 -8.74
C VAL A 96 16.98 12.56 -9.97
N LEU A 97 15.66 12.56 -9.90
CA LEU A 97 14.79 12.97 -11.00
C LEU A 97 14.38 14.45 -10.89
N ASP A 98 15.15 15.26 -10.15
CA ASP A 98 14.92 16.70 -9.96
C ASP A 98 13.51 17.03 -9.46
N GLN A 99 12.91 16.14 -8.66
CA GLN A 99 11.52 16.23 -8.19
C GLN A 99 10.48 16.32 -9.34
N ASP A 100 10.86 15.95 -10.56
CA ASP A 100 9.98 15.94 -11.72
C ASP A 100 9.01 14.75 -11.62
N ALA A 101 7.76 15.06 -11.31
CA ALA A 101 6.69 14.08 -11.16
C ALA A 101 6.43 13.26 -12.45
N ALA A 102 6.67 13.84 -13.64
CA ALA A 102 6.46 13.14 -14.90
C ALA A 102 7.56 12.11 -15.16
N LYS A 103 8.83 12.48 -14.94
CA LYS A 103 9.96 11.54 -15.02
C LYS A 103 9.89 10.49 -13.93
N LEU A 104 9.51 10.89 -12.72
CA LEU A 104 9.22 9.98 -11.64
C LEU A 104 8.19 8.95 -12.08
N THR A 105 7.04 9.40 -12.56
CA THR A 105 5.96 8.52 -13.02
C THR A 105 6.46 7.56 -14.10
N GLN A 106 7.31 7.99 -15.05
CA GLN A 106 7.85 7.12 -16.09
C GLN A 106 8.83 6.06 -15.56
N VAL A 107 9.73 6.43 -14.65
CA VAL A 107 10.67 5.49 -14.01
C VAL A 107 9.93 4.54 -13.07
N ILE A 108 9.00 5.08 -12.29
CA ILE A 108 8.14 4.36 -11.36
C ILE A 108 7.18 3.42 -12.09
N GLN A 109 6.57 3.80 -13.22
CA GLN A 109 5.67 2.93 -14.00
C GLN A 109 6.35 1.63 -14.44
N SER A 110 7.64 1.68 -14.73
CA SER A 110 8.42 0.47 -15.06
C SER A 110 8.84 -0.36 -13.84
N TYR A 111 8.67 0.17 -12.63
CA TYR A 111 9.01 -0.50 -11.36
C TYR A 111 7.77 -0.93 -10.56
N LEU A 112 6.66 -0.20 -10.70
CA LEU A 112 5.37 -0.41 -10.05
C LEU A 112 4.39 -1.18 -10.94
N GLY A 113 3.27 -1.58 -10.35
CA GLY A 113 2.29 -2.42 -11.01
C GLY A 113 2.78 -3.87 -11.15
N VAL A 114 2.19 -4.61 -12.08
CA VAL A 114 2.47 -6.04 -12.32
C VAL A 114 3.82 -6.19 -13.03
N GLN A 115 4.74 -6.91 -12.41
CA GLN A 115 6.07 -7.22 -12.91
C GLN A 115 6.26 -8.74 -12.91
N HIS A 116 7.05 -9.25 -13.87
CA HIS A 116 7.50 -10.64 -13.85
C HIS A 116 8.96 -10.66 -13.40
N GLN A 117 9.22 -11.14 -12.18
CA GLN A 117 10.56 -11.27 -11.62
C GLN A 117 10.84 -12.74 -11.33
N GLU A 118 11.87 -13.32 -11.97
CA GLU A 118 12.28 -14.72 -11.76
C GLU A 118 11.12 -15.73 -11.96
N GLY A 119 10.23 -15.46 -12.92
CA GLY A 119 9.04 -16.28 -13.18
C GLY A 119 7.89 -16.07 -12.19
N ARG A 120 8.00 -15.09 -11.28
CA ARG A 120 6.93 -14.71 -10.34
C ARG A 120 6.24 -13.42 -10.76
N GLN A 121 4.93 -13.38 -10.60
CA GLN A 121 4.11 -12.19 -10.79
C GLN A 121 4.11 -11.35 -9.50
N VAL A 122 4.76 -10.18 -9.54
CA VAL A 122 4.92 -9.27 -8.40
C VAL A 122 4.18 -7.98 -8.69
N VAL A 123 3.31 -7.55 -7.77
CA VAL A 123 2.71 -6.21 -7.84
C VAL A 123 3.38 -5.29 -6.83
N ARG A 124 3.87 -4.14 -7.28
CA ARG A 124 4.37 -3.09 -6.37
C ARG A 124 3.44 -1.88 -6.36
N LEU A 125 3.02 -1.50 -5.16
CA LEU A 125 2.10 -0.39 -4.89
C LEU A 125 2.83 0.68 -4.06
N PRO A 126 2.72 1.96 -4.42
CA PRO A 126 3.20 3.04 -3.58
C PRO A 126 2.16 3.34 -2.51
N TYR A 127 2.62 3.68 -1.31
CA TYR A 127 1.74 4.15 -0.25
C TYR A 127 2.47 5.16 0.64
N TYR A 128 1.74 6.11 1.24
CA TYR A 128 2.37 7.25 1.91
C TYR A 128 2.77 7.02 3.37
N ARG A 129 2.34 5.89 3.97
CA ARG A 129 2.57 5.60 5.40
C ARG A 129 2.84 4.11 5.64
N PRO A 130 3.63 3.75 6.67
CA PRO A 130 3.81 2.36 7.07
C PRO A 130 2.50 1.71 7.51
N LEU A 131 2.32 0.41 7.25
CA LEU A 131 1.14 -0.40 7.63
C LEU A 131 1.45 -1.23 8.89
N SER A 132 1.58 -0.55 10.02
CA SER A 132 2.15 -1.11 11.25
C SER A 132 1.19 -1.92 12.13
N MET A 133 -0.12 -1.91 11.84
CA MET A 133 -1.12 -2.60 12.65
C MET A 133 -1.96 -3.56 11.83
N LEU A 134 -1.56 -4.83 11.80
CA LEU A 134 -2.22 -5.91 11.04
C LEU A 134 -2.95 -6.91 11.96
N ASN A 135 -3.21 -6.55 13.22
CA ASN A 135 -3.93 -7.38 14.17
C ASN A 135 -5.44 -7.08 14.16
N PRO A 136 -6.31 -8.03 13.76
CA PRO A 136 -7.73 -7.75 13.57
C PRO A 136 -8.51 -7.46 14.85
N THR A 137 -7.94 -7.76 16.02
CA THR A 137 -8.54 -7.45 17.33
C THR A 137 -8.27 -6.02 17.81
N LYS A 138 -7.47 -5.25 17.07
CA LYS A 138 -7.07 -3.89 17.41
C LYS A 138 -7.65 -2.88 16.41
N PRO A 139 -7.78 -1.60 16.79
CA PRO A 139 -8.18 -0.55 15.86
C PRO A 139 -7.20 -0.43 14.69
N MET A 140 -7.73 -0.43 13.47
CA MET A 140 -6.96 -0.39 12.22
C MET A 140 -7.53 0.69 11.29
N ARG A 141 -6.72 1.20 10.36
CA ARG A 141 -7.21 2.10 9.30
C ARG A 141 -7.78 1.28 8.14
N ARG A 142 -8.46 1.95 7.21
CA ARG A 142 -9.07 1.34 6.01
C ARG A 142 -8.07 0.51 5.20
N SER A 143 -6.83 1.00 5.08
CA SER A 143 -5.76 0.31 4.35
C SER A 143 -5.36 -1.01 5.01
N GLU A 144 -5.11 -1.02 6.33
CA GLU A 144 -4.80 -2.26 7.04
C GLU A 144 -5.95 -3.24 7.07
N LEU A 145 -7.21 -2.76 7.15
CA LEU A 145 -8.39 -3.63 7.01
C LEU A 145 -8.39 -4.39 5.68
N HIS A 146 -8.02 -3.72 4.58
CA HIS A 146 -7.90 -4.37 3.28
C HIS A 146 -6.80 -5.44 3.27
N ILE A 147 -5.63 -5.13 3.84
CA ILE A 147 -4.52 -6.08 3.96
C ILE A 147 -4.86 -7.28 4.84
N VAL A 148 -5.53 -7.06 5.98
CA VAL A 148 -5.93 -8.11 6.92
C VAL A 148 -6.85 -9.14 6.27
N ARG A 149 -7.74 -8.71 5.36
CA ARG A 149 -8.61 -9.63 4.60
C ARG A 149 -7.82 -10.60 3.70
N GLN A 150 -6.58 -10.24 3.33
CA GLN A 150 -5.69 -11.10 2.55
C GLN A 150 -4.86 -12.05 3.44
N ILE A 151 -4.64 -11.69 4.70
CA ILE A 151 -3.80 -12.43 5.65
C ILE A 151 -4.62 -13.48 6.41
N TYR A 152 -5.87 -13.16 6.75
CA TYR A 152 -6.70 -14.00 7.61
C TYR A 152 -8.00 -14.42 6.94
N SER A 153 -8.45 -15.62 7.27
CA SER A 153 -9.81 -16.09 6.97
C SER A 153 -10.72 -16.05 8.20
N GLY A 154 -12.01 -15.84 7.96
CA GLY A 154 -13.09 -15.93 8.96
C GLY A 154 -13.94 -17.18 8.72
N LEU A 155 -15.03 -17.35 9.46
CA LEU A 155 -16.01 -18.40 9.11
C LEU A 155 -16.67 -18.09 7.76
N THR A 156 -17.01 -16.83 7.56
CA THR A 156 -17.62 -16.27 6.36
C THR A 156 -16.80 -15.08 5.86
N ARG A 157 -17.09 -14.63 4.64
CA ARG A 157 -16.47 -13.45 4.02
C ARG A 157 -17.46 -12.74 3.11
N LEU A 158 -17.16 -11.50 2.74
CA LEU A 158 -17.84 -10.79 1.65
C LEU A 158 -16.99 -10.89 0.39
N ASP A 159 -17.62 -11.06 -0.77
CA ASP A 159 -16.96 -10.92 -2.07
C ASP A 159 -16.92 -9.45 -2.54
N GLU A 160 -16.51 -9.25 -3.80
CA GLU A 160 -16.34 -7.91 -4.40
C GLU A 160 -17.69 -7.20 -4.59
N GLU A 161 -18.77 -7.97 -4.72
CA GLU A 161 -20.16 -7.50 -4.82
C GLU A 161 -20.86 -7.36 -3.46
N GLU A 162 -20.09 -7.36 -2.36
CA GLU A 162 -20.57 -7.32 -0.97
C GLU A 162 -21.56 -8.45 -0.61
N GLN A 163 -21.52 -9.57 -1.33
CA GLN A 163 -22.36 -10.74 -1.04
C GLN A 163 -21.67 -11.67 -0.05
N LEU A 164 -22.48 -12.27 0.82
CA LEU A 164 -22.00 -13.20 1.84
C LEU A 164 -21.58 -14.52 1.20
N GLN A 165 -20.32 -14.91 1.43
CA GLN A 165 -19.71 -16.12 0.92
C GLN A 165 -19.12 -16.99 2.04
N ALA A 166 -18.97 -18.28 1.72
CA ALA A 166 -18.21 -19.22 2.51
C ALA A 166 -16.71 -18.87 2.56
N ASP A 167 -16.08 -19.16 3.70
CA ASP A 167 -14.63 -19.02 3.92
C ASP A 167 -14.12 -20.28 4.65
N LEU A 168 -13.71 -20.20 5.92
CA LEU A 168 -13.33 -21.40 6.70
C LEU A 168 -14.52 -22.32 6.96
N ALA A 169 -15.72 -21.77 7.13
CA ALA A 169 -16.94 -22.54 7.13
C ALA A 169 -17.40 -22.71 5.68
N HIS A 170 -17.45 -23.95 5.19
CA HIS A 170 -17.94 -24.24 3.84
C HIS A 170 -19.48 -24.25 3.76
N HIS A 171 -20.15 -24.36 4.91
CA HIS A 171 -21.60 -24.30 5.04
C HIS A 171 -21.99 -23.84 6.45
N TRP A 172 -23.17 -23.25 6.59
CA TRP A 172 -23.76 -22.90 7.88
C TRP A 172 -25.28 -22.88 7.79
N GLN A 173 -25.94 -23.04 8.94
CA GLN A 173 -27.40 -23.01 9.05
C GLN A 173 -27.85 -22.48 10.40
N ALA A 174 -29.02 -21.84 10.43
CA ALA A 174 -29.71 -21.51 11.66
C ALA A 174 -30.52 -22.73 12.10
N LEU A 175 -30.20 -23.28 13.27
CA LEU A 175 -31.01 -24.33 13.91
C LEU A 175 -32.20 -23.73 14.67
N SER A 176 -32.03 -22.50 15.13
CA SER A 176 -33.08 -21.63 15.66
C SER A 176 -32.68 -20.16 15.46
N PRO A 177 -33.54 -19.18 15.75
CA PRO A 177 -33.19 -17.76 15.63
C PRO A 177 -31.97 -17.32 16.46
N SER A 178 -31.63 -18.08 17.50
CA SER A 178 -30.52 -17.82 18.42
C SER A 178 -29.45 -18.93 18.42
N HIS A 179 -29.50 -19.88 17.47
CA HIS A 179 -28.55 -21.00 17.43
C HIS A 179 -28.11 -21.25 16.00
N TRP A 180 -26.82 -21.03 15.75
CA TRP A 180 -26.19 -21.22 14.45
C TRP A 180 -25.19 -22.36 14.50
N ARG A 181 -25.17 -23.16 13.43
CA ARG A 181 -24.18 -24.23 13.22
C ARG A 181 -23.35 -23.93 11.99
N PHE A 182 -22.03 -24.05 12.12
CA PHE A 182 -21.04 -23.84 11.07
C PHE A 182 -20.24 -25.13 10.84
N TYR A 183 -20.04 -25.49 9.58
CA TYR A 183 -19.28 -26.67 9.16
C TYR A 183 -17.93 -26.22 8.58
N LEU A 184 -16.85 -26.58 9.27
CA LEU A 184 -15.49 -26.15 8.98
C LEU A 184 -14.83 -27.03 7.92
N ARG A 185 -13.96 -26.42 7.12
CA ARG A 185 -13.08 -27.16 6.21
C ARG A 185 -12.01 -27.92 7.01
N PRO A 186 -11.88 -29.24 6.84
CA PRO A 186 -10.79 -30.00 7.46
C PRO A 186 -9.45 -29.70 6.76
N GLY A 187 -8.35 -29.86 7.49
CA GLY A 187 -6.99 -29.81 6.92
C GLY A 187 -6.46 -28.40 6.60
N VAL A 188 -7.17 -27.34 7.00
CA VAL A 188 -6.67 -25.97 6.87
C VAL A 188 -5.42 -25.78 7.73
N ARG A 189 -4.44 -25.02 7.22
CA ARG A 189 -3.20 -24.68 7.94
C ARG A 189 -3.00 -23.19 8.04
N PHE A 190 -2.36 -22.77 9.12
CA PHE A 190 -1.81 -21.43 9.25
C PHE A 190 -0.56 -21.27 8.36
N HIS A 191 -0.14 -20.02 8.12
CA HIS A 191 1.03 -19.72 7.27
C HIS A 191 2.35 -20.34 7.77
N ASN A 192 2.44 -20.67 9.06
CA ASN A 192 3.58 -21.35 9.67
C ASN A 192 3.50 -22.89 9.62
N GLY A 193 2.45 -23.45 9.01
CA GLY A 193 2.24 -24.89 8.85
C GLY A 193 1.43 -25.56 9.96
N GLU A 194 1.18 -24.86 11.08
CA GLU A 194 0.33 -25.36 12.18
C GLU A 194 -1.08 -25.66 11.67
N PRO A 195 -1.71 -26.78 12.10
CA PRO A 195 -3.08 -27.09 11.70
C PRO A 195 -4.06 -26.13 12.38
N LEU A 196 -5.09 -25.71 11.64
CA LEU A 196 -6.27 -25.08 12.22
C LEU A 196 -7.12 -26.16 12.90
N THR A 197 -7.32 -26.04 14.21
CA THR A 197 -8.15 -26.97 14.99
C THR A 197 -9.52 -26.37 15.29
N THR A 198 -10.51 -27.24 15.53
CA THR A 198 -11.87 -26.80 15.87
C THR A 198 -11.87 -26.03 17.20
N GLU A 199 -11.04 -26.43 18.16
CA GLU A 199 -10.84 -25.76 19.45
C GLU A 199 -10.28 -24.35 19.26
N GLY A 200 -9.35 -24.16 18.33
CA GLY A 200 -8.80 -22.83 17.99
C GLY A 200 -9.85 -21.90 17.40
N VAL A 201 -10.76 -22.45 16.58
CA VAL A 201 -11.92 -21.70 16.04
C VAL A 201 -12.88 -21.33 17.18
N VAL A 202 -13.28 -22.29 18.02
CA VAL A 202 -14.15 -22.05 19.19
C VAL A 202 -13.56 -20.97 20.09
N GLN A 203 -12.26 -21.05 20.40
CA GLN A 203 -11.58 -20.05 21.22
C GLN A 203 -11.62 -18.66 20.58
N SER A 204 -11.34 -18.56 19.28
CA SER A 204 -11.35 -17.28 18.55
C SER A 204 -12.74 -16.64 18.57
N LEU A 205 -13.79 -17.40 18.26
CA LEU A 205 -15.17 -16.94 18.29
C LEU A 205 -15.62 -16.57 19.71
N TRP A 206 -15.20 -17.34 20.71
CA TRP A 206 -15.54 -17.04 22.10
C TRP A 206 -15.00 -15.69 22.55
N GLN A 207 -13.82 -15.26 22.06
CA GLN A 207 -13.29 -13.94 22.38
C GLN A 207 -14.13 -12.79 21.81
N LEU A 208 -14.93 -13.02 20.76
CA LEU A 208 -15.78 -11.99 20.18
C LEU A 208 -16.82 -11.43 21.15
N ARG A 209 -17.22 -12.18 22.19
CA ARG A 209 -18.17 -11.68 23.21
C ARG A 209 -17.75 -10.37 23.89
N PHE A 210 -16.47 -10.04 23.86
CA PHE A 210 -15.94 -8.77 24.40
C PHE A 210 -16.02 -7.60 23.41
N VAL A 211 -16.33 -7.89 22.14
CA VAL A 211 -16.59 -6.90 21.11
C VAL A 211 -18.09 -6.60 21.14
N ASN A 212 -18.46 -5.33 21.25
CA ASN A 212 -19.86 -4.90 21.39
C ASN A 212 -20.81 -5.53 20.36
N LEU A 213 -20.33 -5.67 19.11
CA LEU A 213 -21.08 -6.27 18.00
C LEU A 213 -21.53 -7.71 18.29
N PHE A 214 -20.73 -8.47 19.02
CA PHE A 214 -20.96 -9.88 19.34
C PHE A 214 -21.22 -10.12 20.83
N SER A 215 -21.53 -9.07 21.58
CA SER A 215 -21.84 -9.14 23.03
C SER A 215 -23.01 -10.06 23.38
N HIS A 216 -23.79 -10.45 22.38
CA HIS A 216 -24.91 -11.37 22.49
C HIS A 216 -24.52 -12.84 22.26
N ILE A 217 -23.26 -13.17 21.98
CA ILE A 217 -22.77 -14.56 22.00
C ILE A 217 -22.81 -15.06 23.44
N GLU A 218 -23.65 -16.05 23.70
CA GLU A 218 -23.79 -16.70 24.99
C GLU A 218 -22.80 -17.83 25.16
N GLN A 219 -22.64 -18.65 24.11
CA GLN A 219 -21.84 -19.86 24.15
C GLN A 219 -21.33 -20.22 22.76
N VAL A 220 -20.11 -20.77 22.70
CA VAL A 220 -19.55 -21.38 21.50
C VAL A 220 -19.08 -22.78 21.85
N THR A 221 -19.55 -23.79 21.13
CA THR A 221 -19.22 -25.20 21.36
C THR A 221 -18.90 -25.92 20.06
N SER A 222 -18.35 -27.11 20.18
CA SER A 222 -18.16 -28.02 19.05
C SER A 222 -18.85 -29.34 19.39
N PRO A 223 -20.02 -29.62 18.80
CA PRO A 223 -20.73 -30.88 19.07
C PRO A 223 -20.01 -32.08 18.43
N GLU A 224 -19.30 -31.86 17.33
CA GLU A 224 -18.60 -32.87 16.54
C GLU A 224 -17.34 -32.26 15.89
N ALA A 225 -16.43 -33.12 15.43
CA ALA A 225 -15.24 -32.68 14.71
C ALA A 225 -15.61 -31.82 13.50
N TRP A 226 -14.96 -30.66 13.34
CA TRP A 226 -15.20 -29.71 12.26
C TRP A 226 -16.61 -29.09 12.26
N VAL A 227 -17.33 -29.16 13.38
CA VAL A 227 -18.62 -28.49 13.56
C VAL A 227 -18.51 -27.53 14.73
N VAL A 228 -19.01 -26.31 14.55
CA VAL A 228 -19.04 -25.28 15.59
C VAL A 228 -20.46 -24.74 15.72
N ASP A 229 -20.98 -24.76 16.93
CA ASP A 229 -22.25 -24.18 17.30
C ASP A 229 -22.05 -22.87 18.06
N VAL A 230 -22.75 -21.83 17.63
CA VAL A 230 -22.79 -20.51 18.28
C VAL A 230 -24.21 -20.27 18.78
N ILE A 231 -24.34 -20.11 20.10
CA ILE A 231 -25.61 -19.85 20.79
C ILE A 231 -25.62 -18.39 21.24
N LEU A 232 -26.75 -17.74 21.03
CA LEU A 232 -26.96 -16.31 21.22
C LEU A 232 -27.99 -16.05 22.33
N THR A 233 -27.79 -14.99 23.11
CA THR A 233 -28.74 -14.55 24.14
C THR A 233 -30.02 -13.95 23.56
N LYS A 234 -30.01 -13.57 22.27
CA LYS A 234 -31.16 -13.04 21.53
C LYS A 234 -31.08 -13.44 20.06
N PRO A 235 -32.21 -13.48 19.35
CA PRO A 235 -32.22 -13.77 17.92
C PRO A 235 -31.34 -12.81 17.11
N ASP A 236 -30.50 -13.35 16.21
CA ASP A 236 -29.77 -12.58 15.22
C ASP A 236 -29.60 -13.37 13.92
N TYR A 237 -30.39 -13.02 12.90
CA TYR A 237 -30.33 -13.64 11.59
C TYR A 237 -29.11 -13.18 10.75
N HIS A 238 -28.46 -12.11 11.17
CA HIS A 238 -27.30 -11.53 10.48
C HIS A 238 -25.97 -12.04 11.04
N LEU A 239 -25.96 -12.94 12.03
CA LEU A 239 -24.72 -13.46 12.61
C LEU A 239 -23.70 -13.91 11.54
N PRO A 240 -24.08 -14.67 10.49
CA PRO A 240 -23.14 -15.03 9.43
C PRO A 240 -22.53 -13.83 8.69
N LEU A 241 -23.31 -12.75 8.48
CA LEU A 241 -22.82 -11.51 7.90
C LEU A 241 -21.86 -10.80 8.87
N LEU A 242 -22.21 -10.71 10.16
CA LEU A 242 -21.35 -10.11 11.17
C LEU A 242 -19.99 -10.84 11.27
N LEU A 243 -19.99 -12.16 11.15
CA LEU A 243 -18.78 -12.97 11.17
C LEU A 243 -17.86 -12.79 9.95
N ALA A 244 -18.31 -12.06 8.92
CA ALA A 244 -17.46 -11.65 7.80
C ALA A 244 -16.56 -10.44 8.16
N GLU A 245 -16.87 -9.74 9.26
CA GLU A 245 -16.11 -8.58 9.73
C GLU A 245 -14.65 -8.92 10.06
N SER A 246 -13.79 -7.91 9.94
CA SER A 246 -12.34 -8.11 10.14
C SER A 246 -12.02 -8.52 11.59
N CYS A 247 -12.76 -8.02 12.58
CA CYS A 247 -12.55 -8.42 13.97
C CYS A 247 -12.95 -9.87 14.26
N ALA A 248 -13.72 -10.52 13.38
CA ALA A 248 -14.17 -11.90 13.51
C ALA A 248 -13.27 -12.93 12.82
N LYS A 249 -12.09 -12.49 12.30
CA LYS A 249 -11.12 -13.39 11.69
C LYS A 249 -10.55 -14.39 12.71
N ILE A 250 -10.30 -15.61 12.25
CA ILE A 250 -9.75 -16.67 13.10
C ILE A 250 -8.24 -16.49 13.20
N LEU A 251 -7.75 -16.42 14.44
CA LEU A 251 -6.34 -16.10 14.71
C LEU A 251 -5.59 -17.33 15.19
N LEU A 252 -4.28 -17.35 14.95
CA LEU A 252 -3.38 -18.34 15.56
C LEU A 252 -3.56 -18.31 17.10
N PRO A 253 -3.54 -19.44 17.82
CA PRO A 253 -3.64 -19.44 19.28
C PRO A 253 -2.62 -18.51 19.94
N LYS A 254 -3.03 -17.76 20.96
CA LYS A 254 -2.19 -16.72 21.59
C LYS A 254 -0.82 -17.25 22.06
N VAL A 255 -0.77 -18.49 22.53
CA VAL A 255 0.47 -19.15 23.00
C VAL A 255 1.48 -19.44 21.89
N LEU A 256 1.07 -19.42 20.63
CA LEU A 256 1.92 -19.64 19.45
C LEU A 256 2.26 -18.35 18.72
N ARG A 257 1.77 -17.20 19.18
CA ARG A 257 2.04 -15.90 18.56
C ARG A 257 3.39 -15.38 19.02
N SER A 258 4.12 -14.77 18.09
CA SER A 258 5.30 -13.97 18.41
C SER A 258 4.91 -12.64 19.05
N ASP A 259 5.89 -11.96 19.68
CA ASP A 259 5.68 -10.64 20.28
C ASP A 259 5.35 -9.57 19.24
N ASP A 260 5.85 -9.73 18.01
CA ASP A 260 5.62 -8.85 16.87
C ASP A 260 4.39 -9.23 16.02
N PHE A 261 3.48 -10.06 16.54
CA PHE A 261 2.27 -10.51 15.83
C PHE A 261 1.40 -9.38 15.25
N ASP A 262 1.47 -8.22 15.88
CA ASP A 262 0.82 -6.99 15.43
C ASP A 262 1.32 -6.49 14.07
N LEU A 263 2.60 -6.72 13.79
CA LEU A 263 3.33 -6.27 12.59
C LEU A 263 3.53 -7.41 11.60
N MET A 264 3.85 -8.62 12.11
CA MET A 264 4.17 -9.84 11.38
C MET A 264 3.17 -10.97 11.73
N PRO A 265 1.87 -10.78 11.42
CA PRO A 265 0.86 -11.76 11.77
C PRO A 265 0.97 -13.06 10.99
N ILE A 266 0.55 -14.15 11.66
CA ILE A 266 0.31 -15.46 11.04
C ILE A 266 -1.21 -15.67 10.97
N GLY A 267 -1.71 -15.92 9.77
CA GLY A 267 -3.11 -16.21 9.49
C GLY A 267 -3.30 -17.48 8.66
N THR A 268 -4.50 -17.62 8.11
CA THR A 268 -4.94 -18.73 7.24
C THR A 268 -5.35 -18.27 5.84
N GLY A 269 -5.18 -16.97 5.57
CA GLY A 269 -5.60 -16.34 4.32
C GLY A 269 -4.64 -16.60 3.15
N PRO A 270 -4.99 -16.09 1.96
CA PRO A 270 -4.27 -16.33 0.71
C PRO A 270 -2.84 -15.79 0.67
N TYR A 271 -2.50 -14.80 1.49
CA TYR A 271 -1.16 -14.20 1.54
C TYR A 271 -0.59 -14.22 2.96
N LYS A 272 0.71 -14.42 3.07
CA LYS A 272 1.48 -14.30 4.32
C LYS A 272 2.39 -13.08 4.30
N VAL A 273 2.62 -12.48 5.46
CA VAL A 273 3.56 -11.36 5.61
C VAL A 273 4.99 -11.91 5.65
N ILE A 274 5.86 -11.37 4.78
CA ILE A 274 7.29 -11.73 4.71
C ILE A 274 8.16 -10.64 5.33
N ILE A 275 7.83 -9.39 5.09
CA ILE A 275 8.50 -8.20 5.64
C ILE A 275 7.42 -7.17 5.94
N ASN A 276 7.50 -6.52 7.10
CA ASN A 276 6.74 -5.31 7.39
C ASN A 276 7.62 -4.39 8.24
N ASP A 277 8.13 -3.33 7.62
CA ASP A 277 9.00 -2.34 8.24
C ASP A 277 8.54 -0.92 7.86
N GLU A 278 9.24 0.11 8.33
CA GLU A 278 8.89 1.51 8.05
C GLU A 278 8.92 1.89 6.56
N LYS A 279 9.58 1.09 5.72
CA LYS A 279 9.78 1.36 4.30
C LYS A 279 8.88 0.52 3.41
N ARG A 280 8.42 -0.64 3.88
CA ARG A 280 7.66 -1.57 3.04
C ARG A 280 6.89 -2.63 3.82
N LEU A 281 5.81 -3.07 3.20
CA LEU A 281 5.09 -4.31 3.51
C LEU A 281 5.22 -5.25 2.30
N ILE A 282 5.63 -6.50 2.53
CA ILE A 282 5.73 -7.53 1.48
C ILE A 282 4.85 -8.71 1.89
N LEU A 283 3.86 -8.99 1.04
CA LEU A 283 2.98 -10.14 1.11
C LEU A 283 3.39 -11.17 0.07
N GLN A 284 3.40 -12.45 0.43
CA GLN A 284 3.67 -13.56 -0.50
C GLN A 284 2.47 -14.51 -0.52
N ALA A 285 2.10 -14.99 -1.71
CA ALA A 285 1.07 -15.99 -1.86
C ALA A 285 1.39 -17.23 -1.00
N PHE A 286 0.39 -17.74 -0.31
CA PHE A 286 0.51 -18.93 0.52
C PHE A 286 0.06 -20.15 -0.28
N ASP A 287 1.02 -20.97 -0.72
CA ASP A 287 0.74 -22.17 -1.51
C ASP A 287 -0.11 -23.21 -0.76
N GLY A 288 -0.12 -23.17 0.58
CA GLY A 288 -0.95 -24.01 1.44
C GLY A 288 -2.36 -23.45 1.69
N TYR A 289 -2.77 -22.40 0.99
CA TYR A 289 -4.10 -21.82 1.13
C TYR A 289 -5.16 -22.84 0.69
N PHE A 290 -6.22 -22.98 1.49
CA PHE A 290 -7.26 -23.98 1.26
C PHE A 290 -8.23 -23.63 0.11
N GLY A 291 -8.23 -22.37 -0.32
CA GLY A 291 -9.00 -21.89 -1.46
C GLY A 291 -8.16 -21.88 -2.74
N PHE A 292 -8.57 -21.05 -3.70
CA PHE A 292 -7.75 -20.82 -4.88
C PHE A 292 -6.51 -20.01 -4.50
N ARG A 293 -5.34 -20.53 -4.86
CA ARG A 293 -4.09 -19.79 -4.74
C ARG A 293 -4.20 -18.50 -5.54
N PRO A 294 -3.81 -17.34 -4.98
CA PRO A 294 -3.75 -16.10 -5.75
C PRO A 294 -2.85 -16.24 -6.99
N LEU A 295 -3.23 -15.52 -8.04
CA LEU A 295 -2.43 -15.45 -9.28
C LEU A 295 -1.14 -14.64 -9.05
N LEU A 296 -1.21 -13.56 -8.26
CA LEU A 296 -0.03 -12.79 -7.90
C LEU A 296 0.78 -13.55 -6.85
N ASP A 297 2.05 -13.77 -7.13
CA ASP A 297 2.97 -14.45 -6.22
C ASP A 297 3.39 -13.54 -5.06
N ARG A 298 3.46 -12.23 -5.30
CA ARG A 298 3.89 -11.25 -4.30
C ARG A 298 3.21 -9.89 -4.51
N VAL A 299 2.86 -9.25 -3.40
CA VAL A 299 2.42 -7.86 -3.34
C VAL A 299 3.37 -7.08 -2.44
N GLU A 300 3.97 -6.01 -2.95
CA GLU A 300 4.87 -5.14 -2.20
C GLU A 300 4.27 -3.74 -2.11
N VAL A 301 3.96 -3.30 -0.89
CA VAL A 301 3.56 -1.92 -0.61
C VAL A 301 4.79 -1.17 -0.15
N TRP A 302 5.18 -0.13 -0.88
CA TRP A 302 6.37 0.67 -0.60
C TRP A 302 5.99 2.04 -0.06
N VAL A 303 6.57 2.40 1.09
CA VAL A 303 6.33 3.68 1.76
C VAL A 303 7.11 4.78 1.05
N ILE A 304 6.40 5.80 0.57
CA ILE A 304 6.95 6.97 -0.12
C ILE A 304 6.37 8.25 0.49
N ASP A 305 6.94 9.42 0.19
CA ASP A 305 6.39 10.65 0.73
C ASP A 305 4.97 10.92 0.19
N GLU A 306 4.13 11.52 1.03
CA GLU A 306 2.71 11.77 0.75
C GLU A 306 2.49 12.53 -0.57
N VAL A 307 3.32 13.54 -0.84
CA VAL A 307 3.30 14.31 -2.10
C VAL A 307 3.48 13.41 -3.32
N HIS A 308 4.32 12.38 -3.22
CA HIS A 308 4.59 11.47 -4.32
C HIS A 308 3.56 10.34 -4.43
N SER A 309 2.97 9.92 -3.31
CA SER A 309 1.90 8.91 -3.30
C SER A 309 0.64 9.37 -4.02
N THR A 310 0.31 10.66 -3.98
CA THR A 310 -0.86 11.20 -4.70
C THR A 310 -0.62 11.38 -6.19
N MET A 311 0.63 11.29 -6.66
CA MET A 311 0.99 11.46 -8.07
C MET A 311 1.17 10.13 -8.81
N VAL A 312 1.09 9.00 -8.11
CA VAL A 312 1.40 7.69 -8.66
C VAL A 312 0.23 6.73 -8.47
N PHE A 313 -0.52 6.54 -9.54
CA PHE A 313 -1.54 5.51 -9.64
C PHE A 313 -1.07 4.44 -10.64
N PRO A 314 -0.51 3.30 -10.18
CA PRO A 314 -0.18 2.23 -11.09
C PRO A 314 -1.49 1.69 -11.69
N SER A 315 -1.65 1.75 -13.02
CA SER A 315 -2.78 1.11 -13.67
C SER A 315 -2.68 -0.40 -13.48
N LEU A 316 -3.60 -0.96 -12.70
CA LEU A 316 -3.71 -2.42 -12.51
C LEU A 316 -4.42 -3.09 -13.69
N THR A 317 -5.18 -2.33 -14.49
CA THR A 317 -5.95 -2.80 -15.64
C THR A 317 -5.18 -2.72 -16.97
N HIS A 318 -4.22 -1.79 -17.11
CA HIS A 318 -3.43 -1.60 -18.32
C HIS A 318 -1.93 -1.42 -17.98
N PRO A 319 -1.18 -2.51 -17.73
CA PRO A 319 0.24 -2.45 -17.35
C PRO A 319 1.18 -1.97 -18.47
N ILE A 320 0.69 -1.80 -19.70
CA ILE A 320 1.46 -1.29 -20.85
C ILE A 320 0.68 -0.13 -21.48
N LYS A 321 1.27 1.08 -21.48
CA LYS A 321 0.67 2.27 -22.11
C LYS A 321 0.46 2.05 -23.61
N SER A 322 -0.76 2.33 -24.09
CA SER A 322 -0.96 2.89 -25.43
C SER A 322 -0.52 4.36 -25.39
N GLN A 323 0.36 4.76 -26.31
CA GLN A 323 0.66 6.16 -26.52
C GLN A 323 -0.56 6.84 -27.15
N ARG A 324 -1.07 7.88 -26.49
CA ARG A 324 -2.21 8.75 -26.88
C ARG A 324 -3.59 8.20 -26.49
N GLY A 325 -4.12 8.74 -25.39
CA GLY A 325 -5.52 8.65 -25.00
C GLY A 325 -5.69 9.41 -23.70
N SER A 326 -6.63 10.36 -23.66
CA SER A 326 -6.99 11.06 -22.43
C SER A 326 -7.39 10.02 -21.38
N PHE A 327 -6.97 10.23 -20.13
CA PHE A 327 -7.50 9.50 -19.00
C PHE A 327 -9.01 9.80 -18.92
N THR A 328 -9.86 8.96 -19.50
CA THR A 328 -11.20 8.77 -18.95
C THR A 328 -11.03 7.70 -17.89
N GLU A 329 -10.51 8.12 -16.73
CA GLU A 329 -10.73 7.34 -15.52
C GLU A 329 -12.24 7.37 -15.29
N ASP A 330 -12.87 6.20 -15.23
CA ASP A 330 -14.22 6.10 -14.70
C ASP A 330 -14.12 6.51 -13.22
N VAL A 331 -14.37 7.79 -12.95
CA VAL A 331 -14.33 8.35 -11.60
C VAL A 331 -15.60 7.90 -10.89
N GLU A 332 -15.46 6.85 -10.08
CA GLU A 332 -16.50 6.46 -9.13
C GLU A 332 -16.43 7.31 -7.87
N LEU A 333 -17.60 7.68 -7.34
CA LEU A 333 -17.70 8.39 -6.08
C LEU A 333 -17.35 7.46 -4.92
N ASP A 334 -16.38 7.82 -4.07
CA ASP A 334 -16.04 7.03 -2.87
C ASP A 334 -17.31 6.86 -2.00
N PRO A 335 -17.68 5.62 -1.60
CA PRO A 335 -18.88 5.33 -0.81
C PRO A 335 -18.78 5.80 0.65
N GLY A 336 -18.53 7.08 0.87
CA GLY A 336 -18.41 7.71 2.18
C GLY A 336 -18.49 9.23 2.14
N CYS A 337 -18.20 9.85 3.28
CA CYS A 337 -18.08 11.31 3.37
C CYS A 337 -17.12 11.72 4.48
N THR A 338 -16.63 12.96 4.39
CA THR A 338 -15.98 13.63 5.52
C THR A 338 -17.05 14.24 6.41
N TYR A 339 -17.02 13.92 7.71
CA TYR A 339 -18.02 14.39 8.67
C TYR A 339 -17.38 14.92 9.95
N LEU A 340 -18.14 15.76 10.67
CA LEU A 340 -17.79 16.25 12.00
C LEU A 340 -18.63 15.53 13.04
N LEU A 341 -17.99 14.95 14.06
CA LEU A 341 -18.68 14.37 15.22
C LEU A 341 -18.72 15.36 16.37
N LEU A 342 -19.93 15.77 16.75
CA LEU A 342 -20.15 16.59 17.94
C LEU A 342 -20.43 15.69 19.15
N ASN A 343 -19.59 15.80 20.18
CA ASN A 343 -19.79 15.02 21.40
C ASN A 343 -21.05 15.51 22.16
N ARG A 344 -22.13 14.72 22.11
CA ARG A 344 -23.39 15.01 22.80
C ARG A 344 -23.41 14.60 24.27
N ARG A 345 -22.37 13.93 24.77
CA ARG A 345 -22.27 13.47 26.17
C ARG A 345 -21.52 14.48 27.05
N LYS A 346 -20.51 15.16 26.50
CA LYS A 346 -19.69 16.15 27.21
C LYS A 346 -19.28 17.29 26.27
N GLY A 347 -19.08 18.50 26.82
CA GLY A 347 -18.70 19.70 26.06
C GLY A 347 -19.89 20.54 25.61
N LEU A 348 -19.64 21.56 24.78
CA LEU A 348 -20.67 22.53 24.36
C LEU A 348 -21.87 21.88 23.67
N ALA A 349 -21.62 20.90 22.80
CA ALA A 349 -22.68 20.18 22.09
C ALA A 349 -23.52 19.24 22.98
N ALA A 350 -23.18 19.08 24.27
CA ALA A 350 -24.09 18.43 25.22
C ALA A 350 -25.38 19.25 25.41
N ASN A 351 -25.28 20.59 25.34
CA ASN A 351 -26.43 21.47 25.31
C ASN A 351 -27.07 21.47 23.90
N ILE A 352 -28.39 21.22 23.84
CA ILE A 352 -29.13 21.14 22.58
C ILE A 352 -29.05 22.42 21.73
N HIS A 353 -29.03 23.61 22.36
CA HIS A 353 -28.94 24.88 21.64
C HIS A 353 -27.60 25.03 20.93
N TRP A 354 -26.50 24.68 21.61
CA TRP A 354 -25.17 24.69 21.01
C TRP A 354 -25.02 23.62 19.92
N ALA A 355 -25.56 22.43 20.13
CA ALA A 355 -25.55 21.39 19.10
C ALA A 355 -26.30 21.85 17.83
N ASN A 356 -27.50 22.43 17.99
CA ASN A 356 -28.28 22.97 16.89
C ASN A 356 -27.57 24.14 16.20
N TYR A 357 -26.91 25.00 16.97
CA TYR A 357 -26.10 26.09 16.42
C TYR A 357 -24.95 25.55 15.56
N PHE A 358 -24.17 24.59 16.08
CA PHE A 358 -23.07 23.99 15.34
C PHE A 358 -23.55 23.25 14.11
N GLN A 359 -24.62 22.46 14.20
CA GLN A 359 -25.19 21.76 13.05
C GLN A 359 -25.63 22.75 11.96
N LYS A 360 -26.27 23.88 12.32
CA LYS A 360 -26.66 24.91 11.36
C LYS A 360 -25.47 25.64 10.76
N LYS A 361 -24.42 25.92 11.55
CA LYS A 361 -23.25 26.68 11.07
C LYS A 361 -22.25 25.83 10.29
N LEU A 362 -21.98 24.61 10.75
CA LEU A 362 -20.99 23.68 10.20
C LEU A 362 -21.61 22.65 9.25
N ASN A 363 -22.74 22.96 8.62
CA ASN A 363 -23.34 22.08 7.62
C ASN A 363 -22.48 22.02 6.34
N SER A 364 -22.65 20.96 5.57
CA SER A 364 -21.86 20.69 4.35
C SER A 364 -21.93 21.84 3.35
N LEU A 365 -23.10 22.44 3.11
CA LEU A 365 -23.27 23.55 2.19
C LEU A 365 -22.47 24.79 2.63
N ASN A 366 -22.52 25.14 3.92
CA ASN A 366 -21.78 26.29 4.46
C ASN A 366 -20.27 26.09 4.37
N LEU A 367 -19.79 24.88 4.69
CA LEU A 367 -18.36 24.56 4.63
C LEU A 367 -17.86 24.50 3.17
N PHE A 368 -18.66 23.91 2.29
CA PHE A 368 -18.33 23.78 0.86
C PHE A 368 -18.14 25.15 0.20
N ARG A 369 -18.96 26.16 0.55
CA ARG A 369 -18.84 27.53 0.04
C ARG A 369 -17.54 28.24 0.45
N LEU A 370 -16.82 27.72 1.43
CA LEU A 370 -15.54 28.27 1.88
C LEU A 370 -14.34 27.59 1.21
N LEU A 371 -14.55 26.51 0.45
CA LEU A 371 -13.48 25.83 -0.26
C LEU A 371 -13.11 26.61 -1.53
N PRO A 372 -11.81 26.80 -1.83
CA PRO A 372 -11.37 27.35 -3.11
C PRO A 372 -11.85 26.49 -4.29
N GLU A 373 -12.33 27.12 -5.36
CA GLU A 373 -12.88 26.42 -6.52
C GLU A 373 -11.87 25.45 -7.16
N GLU A 374 -10.60 25.85 -7.23
CA GLU A 374 -9.49 25.00 -7.68
C GLU A 374 -9.39 23.70 -6.87
N LYS A 375 -9.57 23.78 -5.54
CA LYS A 375 -9.52 22.61 -4.65
C LYS A 375 -10.74 21.73 -4.77
N VAL A 376 -11.90 22.30 -5.07
CA VAL A 376 -13.13 21.52 -5.33
C VAL A 376 -12.96 20.68 -6.59
N ILE A 377 -12.41 21.27 -7.65
CA ILE A 377 -12.14 20.58 -8.93
C ILE A 377 -11.05 19.52 -8.74
N GLU A 378 -9.93 19.88 -8.11
CA GLU A 378 -8.79 18.97 -7.87
C GLU A 378 -9.19 17.73 -7.08
N LEU A 379 -10.02 17.88 -6.04
CA LEU A 379 -10.42 16.79 -5.15
C LEU A 379 -11.70 16.07 -5.58
N GLY A 380 -12.43 16.58 -6.58
CA GLY A 380 -13.71 16.02 -7.03
C GLY A 380 -14.78 15.94 -5.93
N VAL A 381 -14.76 16.86 -4.96
CA VAL A 381 -15.63 16.78 -3.77
C VAL A 381 -17.02 17.34 -4.02
N LEU A 382 -18.02 16.72 -3.38
CA LEU A 382 -19.42 17.14 -3.44
C LEU A 382 -19.97 17.36 -2.02
N PRO A 383 -20.96 18.26 -1.83
CA PRO A 383 -21.64 18.40 -0.54
C PRO A 383 -22.30 17.08 -0.13
N ALA A 384 -21.91 16.55 1.03
CA ALA A 384 -22.56 15.37 1.59
C ALA A 384 -23.89 15.75 2.26
N TYR A 385 -24.95 14.98 1.95
CA TYR A 385 -26.27 15.09 2.58
C TYR A 385 -26.58 13.93 3.56
N GLY A 386 -25.65 12.99 3.67
CA GLY A 386 -25.70 11.90 4.62
C GLY A 386 -24.37 11.17 4.72
N LEU A 387 -24.35 10.04 5.43
CA LEU A 387 -23.12 9.25 5.65
C LEU A 387 -22.72 8.42 4.43
N LYS A 388 -23.66 8.17 3.51
CA LYS A 388 -23.42 7.50 2.23
C LYS A 388 -23.97 8.35 1.09
N PRO A 389 -23.37 8.27 -0.12
CA PRO A 389 -23.98 8.84 -1.32
C PRO A 389 -25.43 8.36 -1.49
N GLY A 390 -26.33 9.28 -1.87
CA GLY A 390 -27.76 8.99 -2.03
C GLY A 390 -28.56 8.86 -0.71
N TRP A 391 -27.90 8.83 0.45
CA TRP A 391 -28.60 8.88 1.73
C TRP A 391 -28.85 10.33 2.14
N TYR A 392 -30.12 10.68 2.31
CA TYR A 392 -30.53 11.97 2.83
C TYR A 392 -30.93 11.79 4.29
N HIS A 393 -30.04 12.17 5.21
CA HIS A 393 -30.43 12.25 6.61
C HIS A 393 -31.25 13.54 6.78
N GLN A 394 -32.58 13.41 6.76
CA GLN A 394 -33.43 14.47 7.27
C GLN A 394 -33.14 14.63 8.76
N THR A 395 -32.67 15.81 9.13
CA THR A 395 -32.50 16.21 10.53
C THR A 395 -33.63 17.09 10.99
#